data_AF-A0A7W8AJM7-F1
#
_entry.id   AF-A0A7W8AJM7-F1
#
_cell.length_a   1.000
_cell.length_b   1.000
_cell.length_c   1.000
_cell.angle_alpha   90.00
_cell.angle_beta   90.00
_cell.angle_gamma   90.00
#
_symmetry.space_group_name_H-M   'P 1'
#
loop_
_entity.id
_entity.type
_entity.pdbx_description
1 polymer ?
#
loop_
_entity_poly.entity_id
_entity_poly.type
_entity_poly.pdbx_seq_one_letter_code
_entity_poly.pdbx_strand_id
1 'polypeptide(L)'
;MHQFIKATALLLFLTPSAQAQSIWHGNHIPVTFQQDEKPEIFTAPDYKPGVIRHIVLFRYRPDVSDAQRMAVLLRFRNMKHTAKRNGEPYIVSIHAGRQNSFENLGQGFDQAFIVKFRSEGDRNYYVGTPAVIDPAFYDPEHQKFKEFVAPLLADRGSLVFDFVSDK
;
A
#
# COMPACT_ATOMS: atom_id res chain seq x y z
N MET A 1 47.73 19.31 30.50
CA MET A 1 47.21 18.92 29.17
C MET A 1 46.64 17.53 29.25
N HIS A 2 45.32 17.36 29.40
CA HIS A 2 44.63 16.08 29.13
C HIS A 2 43.26 16.42 28.55
N GLN A 3 43.04 15.99 27.31
CA GLN A 3 41.93 16.37 26.44
C GLN A 3 40.63 15.67 26.82
N PHE A 4 39.52 16.40 26.65
CA PHE A 4 38.15 15.90 26.68
C PHE A 4 37.85 15.11 25.39
N ILE A 5 37.34 13.89 25.52
CA ILE A 5 36.70 13.16 24.41
C ILE A 5 35.24 13.64 24.36
N LYS A 6 34.88 14.39 23.31
CA LYS A 6 33.48 14.69 22.98
C LYS A 6 32.94 13.52 22.16
N ALA A 7 31.95 12.81 22.70
CA ALA A 7 31.17 11.84 21.94
C ALA A 7 30.19 12.60 21.02
N THR A 8 30.44 12.56 19.72
CA THR A 8 29.52 13.06 18.70
C THR A 8 28.37 12.06 18.54
N ALA A 9 27.19 12.40 19.02
CA ALA A 9 25.97 11.66 18.70
C ALA A 9 25.58 11.96 17.24
N LEU A 10 25.82 10.98 16.36
CA LEU A 10 25.40 11.03 14.97
C LEU A 10 23.90 10.72 14.91
N LEU A 11 23.07 11.76 14.88
CA LEU A 11 21.64 11.63 14.62
C LEU A 11 21.45 11.40 13.11
N LEU A 12 21.35 10.13 12.70
CA LEU A 12 21.02 9.75 11.33
C LEU A 12 19.55 10.11 11.05
N PHE A 13 19.35 11.21 10.32
CA PHE A 13 18.05 11.52 9.72
C PHE A 13 17.81 10.52 8.58
N LEU A 14 16.94 9.55 8.80
CA LEU A 14 16.45 8.69 7.73
C LEU A 14 15.67 9.55 6.72
N THR A 15 15.94 9.34 5.44
CA THR A 15 15.19 9.97 4.36
C THR A 15 13.72 9.54 4.41
N PRO A 16 12.76 10.36 3.95
CA PRO A 16 11.33 10.01 3.95
C PRO A 16 11.03 8.66 3.28
N SER A 17 11.84 8.25 2.31
CA SER A 17 11.76 6.97 1.61
C SER A 17 12.00 5.75 2.51
N ALA A 18 12.94 5.84 3.47
CA ALA A 18 13.26 4.73 4.36
C ALA A 18 12.18 4.52 5.45
N GLN A 19 11.56 5.62 5.92
CA GLN A 19 10.42 5.54 6.84
C GLN A 19 9.18 4.94 6.19
N ALA A 20 8.89 5.27 4.92
CA ALA A 20 7.79 4.65 4.18
C ALA A 20 7.94 3.12 4.06
N GLN A 21 9.17 2.61 3.88
CA GLN A 21 9.45 1.17 3.78
C GLN A 21 9.22 0.42 5.11
N SER A 22 9.47 1.05 6.25
CA SER A 22 9.31 0.41 7.57
C SER A 22 7.85 0.07 7.93
N ILE A 23 6.88 0.82 7.39
CA ILE A 23 5.45 0.70 7.72
C ILE A 23 4.80 -0.55 7.12
N TRP A 24 5.42 -1.14 6.08
CA TRP A 24 4.90 -2.31 5.36
C TRP A 24 5.42 -3.66 5.88
N HIS A 25 6.18 -3.68 6.98
CA HIS A 25 6.70 -4.93 7.55
C HIS A 25 5.65 -5.61 8.46
N GLY A 26 4.71 -6.32 7.83
CA GLY A 26 4.16 -7.51 8.46
C GLY A 26 5.26 -8.57 8.61
N ASN A 27 5.24 -9.36 9.68
CA ASN A 27 6.21 -10.42 9.97
C ASN A 27 6.73 -11.12 8.71
N HIS A 28 8.04 -11.30 8.61
CA HIS A 28 8.74 -12.03 7.55
C HIS A 28 8.25 -13.48 7.45
N ILE A 29 7.10 -13.69 6.84
CA ILE A 29 6.83 -14.95 6.14
C ILE A 29 7.73 -14.90 4.91
N PRO A 30 8.58 -15.92 4.66
CA PRO A 30 9.28 -16.03 3.39
C PRO A 30 8.21 -16.21 2.32
N VAL A 31 7.84 -15.08 1.74
CA VAL A 31 6.96 -15.03 0.62
C VAL A 31 7.77 -15.52 -0.56
N THR A 32 7.64 -16.80 -0.88
CA THR A 32 8.13 -17.41 -2.11
C THR A 32 7.30 -16.95 -3.33
N PHE A 33 6.81 -15.70 -3.36
CA PHE A 33 6.19 -15.14 -4.57
C PHE A 33 7.31 -14.88 -5.57
N GLN A 34 7.55 -15.89 -6.42
CA GLN A 34 8.02 -15.78 -7.80
C GLN A 34 8.93 -14.57 -8.09
N GLN A 35 10.04 -14.45 -7.35
CA GLN A 35 11.10 -13.48 -7.66
C GLN A 35 11.86 -13.86 -8.94
N ASP A 36 11.62 -15.06 -9.48
CA ASP A 36 12.25 -15.55 -10.70
C ASP A 36 11.51 -15.16 -11.99
N GLU A 37 10.27 -14.68 -11.88
CA GLU A 37 9.51 -14.21 -13.06
C GLU A 37 9.90 -12.77 -13.41
N LYS A 38 10.12 -12.51 -14.70
CA LYS A 38 10.42 -11.15 -15.19
C LYS A 38 9.27 -10.20 -14.83
N PRO A 39 9.55 -8.96 -14.38
CA PRO A 39 8.52 -8.02 -13.94
C PRO A 39 7.52 -7.68 -15.05
N GLU A 40 8.00 -7.61 -16.29
CA GLU A 40 7.23 -7.61 -17.54
C GLU A 40 6.08 -8.61 -17.57
N ILE A 41 6.37 -9.88 -17.26
CA ILE A 41 5.42 -10.99 -17.32
C ILE A 41 4.53 -10.95 -16.07
N PHE A 42 5.13 -10.77 -14.89
CA PHE A 42 4.44 -10.78 -13.61
C PHE A 42 3.38 -9.67 -13.48
N THR A 43 3.56 -8.57 -14.21
CA THR A 43 2.66 -7.40 -14.18
C THR A 43 1.78 -7.27 -15.43
N ALA A 44 1.92 -8.20 -16.38
CA ALA A 44 1.14 -8.19 -17.62
C ALA A 44 -0.38 -8.27 -17.34
N PRO A 45 -1.24 -7.54 -18.09
CA PRO A 45 -2.68 -7.52 -17.84
C PRO A 45 -3.37 -8.88 -17.84
N ASP A 46 -2.84 -9.84 -18.57
CA ASP A 46 -3.34 -11.21 -18.73
C ASP A 46 -2.65 -12.22 -17.81
N TYR A 47 -1.73 -11.79 -16.94
CA TYR A 47 -1.09 -12.68 -15.97
C TYR A 47 -2.12 -13.18 -14.96
N LYS A 48 -2.44 -14.48 -15.05
CA LYS A 48 -3.43 -15.21 -14.22
C LYS A 48 -4.78 -14.46 -14.16
N PRO A 49 -5.60 -14.54 -15.22
CA PRO A 49 -6.86 -13.84 -15.28
C PRO A 49 -7.86 -14.39 -14.25
N GLY A 50 -8.64 -13.50 -13.64
CA GLY A 50 -9.57 -13.83 -12.56
C GLY A 50 -10.00 -12.58 -11.79
N VAL A 51 -11.17 -12.61 -11.15
CA VAL A 51 -11.61 -11.46 -10.36
C VAL A 51 -10.82 -11.41 -9.06
N ILE A 52 -9.88 -10.46 -8.95
CA ILE A 52 -9.11 -10.24 -7.73
C ILE A 52 -9.79 -9.20 -6.85
N ARG A 53 -9.86 -9.48 -5.55
CA ARG A 53 -10.21 -8.52 -4.51
C ARG A 53 -8.96 -8.20 -3.72
N HIS A 54 -8.63 -6.92 -3.69
CA HIS A 54 -7.57 -6.37 -2.86
C HIS A 54 -8.21 -5.55 -1.74
N ILE A 55 -8.15 -6.06 -0.53
CA ILE A 55 -8.72 -5.43 0.67
C ILE A 55 -7.59 -4.73 1.42
N VAL A 56 -7.83 -3.49 1.83
CA VAL A 56 -6.93 -2.72 2.68
C VAL A 56 -7.71 -2.14 3.85
N LEU A 57 -7.18 -2.27 5.06
CA LEU A 57 -7.67 -1.55 6.24
C LEU A 57 -6.57 -0.63 6.77
N PHE A 58 -6.95 0.59 7.12
CA PHE A 58 -6.04 1.57 7.74
C PHE A 58 -6.41 1.86 9.19
N ARG A 59 -5.39 1.81 10.05
CA ARG A 59 -5.39 2.33 11.41
C ARG A 59 -4.47 3.54 11.45
N TYR A 60 -5.03 4.69 11.77
CA TYR A 60 -4.28 5.95 11.81
C TYR A 60 -3.57 6.15 13.14
N ARG A 61 -2.55 7.01 13.15
CA ARG A 61 -2.03 7.53 14.42
C ARG A 61 -3.08 8.36 15.18
N PRO A 62 -2.94 8.51 16.51
CA PRO A 62 -3.87 9.28 17.31
C PRO A 62 -3.99 10.77 16.91
N ASP A 63 -2.94 11.36 16.33
CA ASP A 63 -2.88 12.78 15.92
C ASP A 63 -3.55 13.06 14.55
N VAL A 64 -3.98 12.02 13.82
CA VAL A 64 -4.57 12.20 12.49
C VAL A 64 -6.02 12.67 12.59
N SER A 65 -6.24 13.89 12.10
CA SER A 65 -7.55 14.56 12.06
C SER A 65 -8.54 13.91 11.09
N ASP A 66 -9.83 14.14 11.32
CA ASP A 66 -10.89 13.70 10.40
C ASP A 66 -10.73 14.26 8.98
N ALA A 67 -10.20 15.47 8.84
CA ALA A 67 -9.92 16.07 7.53
C ALA A 67 -8.84 15.29 6.76
N GLN A 68 -7.77 14.87 7.45
CA GLN A 68 -6.75 14.00 6.85
C GLN A 68 -7.32 12.63 6.48
N ARG A 69 -8.11 12.00 7.36
CA ARG A 69 -8.78 10.72 7.08
C ARG A 69 -9.72 10.82 5.87
N MET A 70 -10.42 11.95 5.72
CA MET A 70 -11.26 12.21 4.55
C MET A 70 -10.41 12.40 3.29
N ALA A 71 -9.28 13.11 3.38
CA ALA A 71 -8.36 13.26 2.25
C ALA A 71 -7.81 11.92 1.77
N VAL A 72 -7.48 10.98 2.68
CA VAL A 72 -7.11 9.60 2.32
C VAL A 72 -8.24 8.91 1.56
N LEU A 73 -9.47 8.94 2.09
CA LEU A 73 -10.63 8.31 1.47
C LEU A 73 -10.89 8.84 0.06
N LEU A 74 -10.86 10.17 -0.12
CA LEU A 74 -11.11 10.80 -1.42
C LEU A 74 -10.01 10.47 -2.43
N ARG A 75 -8.73 10.55 -2.02
CA ARG A 75 -7.60 10.21 -2.89
C ARG A 75 -7.63 8.74 -3.29
N PHE A 76 -7.90 7.84 -2.35
CA PHE A 76 -7.98 6.39 -2.64
C PHE A 76 -9.10 6.12 -3.66
N ARG A 77 -10.31 6.65 -3.44
CA ARG A 77 -11.44 6.48 -4.38
C ARG A 77 -11.12 7.01 -5.77
N ASN A 78 -10.45 8.17 -5.85
CA ASN A 78 -10.12 8.80 -7.12
C ASN A 78 -9.10 8.02 -7.95
N MET A 79 -8.32 7.12 -7.33
CA MET A 79 -7.37 6.27 -8.06
C MET A 79 -8.04 5.46 -9.16
N LYS A 80 -9.33 5.09 -9.04
CA LYS A 80 -10.06 4.43 -10.14
C LYS A 80 -9.94 5.18 -11.48
N HIS A 81 -9.82 6.51 -11.43
CA HIS A 81 -9.75 7.38 -12.60
C HIS A 81 -8.33 7.82 -12.95
N THR A 82 -7.46 8.01 -11.94
CA THR A 82 -6.10 8.53 -12.15
C THR A 82 -5.07 7.44 -12.38
N ALA A 83 -5.23 6.26 -11.75
CA ALA A 83 -4.39 5.09 -11.95
C ALA A 83 -4.58 4.53 -13.37
N LYS A 84 -3.53 4.61 -14.17
CA LYS A 84 -3.57 4.24 -15.59
C LYS A 84 -2.34 3.43 -15.96
N ARG A 85 -2.56 2.40 -16.78
CA ARG A 85 -1.51 1.64 -17.45
C ARG A 85 -1.54 2.02 -18.92
N ASN A 86 -0.44 2.54 -19.45
CA ASN A 86 -0.34 2.99 -20.85
C ASN A 86 -1.47 3.95 -21.27
N GLY A 87 -1.90 4.83 -20.34
CA GLY A 87 -2.97 5.81 -20.58
C GLY A 87 -4.39 5.32 -20.28
N GLU A 88 -4.59 4.03 -20.07
CA GLU A 88 -5.90 3.40 -19.87
C GLU A 88 -6.16 2.97 -18.41
N PRO A 89 -7.39 3.17 -17.88
CA PRO A 89 -7.76 2.67 -16.56
C PRO A 89 -7.82 1.13 -16.52
N TYR A 90 -7.27 0.53 -15.47
CA TYR A 90 -7.27 -0.92 -15.26
C TYR A 90 -7.95 -1.36 -13.95
N ILE A 91 -8.18 -0.42 -13.03
CA ILE A 91 -8.96 -0.66 -11.81
C ILE A 91 -10.45 -0.76 -12.17
N VAL A 92 -11.08 -1.90 -11.88
CA VAL A 92 -12.49 -2.12 -12.22
C VAL A 92 -13.41 -1.32 -11.30
N SER A 93 -13.16 -1.37 -9.99
CA SER A 93 -13.95 -0.63 -8.99
C SER A 93 -13.17 -0.43 -7.70
N ILE A 94 -13.50 0.63 -6.98
CA ILE A 94 -13.05 0.90 -5.61
C ILE A 94 -14.29 1.16 -4.76
N HIS A 95 -14.41 0.42 -3.65
CA HIS A 95 -15.33 0.72 -2.56
C HIS A 95 -14.52 1.13 -1.33
N ALA A 96 -14.96 2.14 -0.60
CA ALA A 96 -14.24 2.64 0.56
C ALA A 96 -15.22 3.24 1.59
N GLY A 97 -14.88 3.12 2.88
CA GLY A 97 -15.72 3.62 3.96
C GLY A 97 -15.02 3.65 5.31
N ARG A 98 -15.67 4.29 6.28
CA ARG A 98 -15.28 4.27 7.70
C ARG A 98 -15.79 2.99 8.36
N GLN A 99 -15.05 2.49 9.34
CA GLN A 99 -15.52 1.46 10.24
C GLN A 99 -16.83 1.90 10.92
N ASN A 100 -17.83 1.04 10.92
CA ASN A 100 -19.15 1.28 11.51
C ASN A 100 -19.79 0.03 12.14
N SER A 101 -19.03 -1.07 12.29
CA SER A 101 -19.49 -2.27 12.98
C SER A 101 -19.69 -2.00 14.48
N PHE A 102 -20.77 -2.58 15.03
CA PHE A 102 -21.10 -2.54 16.45
C PHE A 102 -20.51 -3.71 17.25
N GLU A 103 -19.78 -4.61 16.59
CA GLU A 103 -19.27 -5.84 17.22
C GLU A 103 -18.03 -5.59 18.09
N ASN A 104 -17.46 -4.39 18.05
CA ASN A 104 -16.22 -4.03 18.76
C ASN A 104 -15.01 -4.92 18.40
N LEU A 105 -15.05 -5.58 17.25
CA LEU A 105 -13.99 -6.45 16.72
C LEU A 105 -13.13 -5.78 15.64
N GLY A 106 -13.23 -4.45 15.48
CA GLY A 106 -12.51 -3.70 14.45
C GLY A 106 -11.00 -3.58 14.66
N GLN A 107 -10.45 -4.05 15.79
CA GLN A 107 -9.01 -4.05 16.13
C GLN A 107 -8.31 -2.68 15.97
N GLY A 108 -9.09 -1.59 16.10
CA GLY A 108 -8.60 -0.22 15.94
C GLY A 108 -8.43 0.24 14.49
N PHE A 109 -8.89 -0.51 13.48
CA PHE A 109 -8.92 -0.03 12.09
C PHE A 109 -10.08 0.95 11.86
N ASP A 110 -9.78 2.07 11.23
CA ASP A 110 -10.68 3.22 11.06
C ASP A 110 -11.39 3.23 9.70
N GLN A 111 -10.74 2.73 8.65
CA GLN A 111 -11.23 2.76 7.27
C GLN A 111 -10.88 1.47 6.53
N ALA A 112 -11.75 1.08 5.61
CA ALA A 112 -11.57 -0.08 4.74
C ALA A 112 -11.74 0.31 3.27
N PHE A 113 -10.99 -0.38 2.40
CA PHE A 113 -10.97 -0.21 0.97
C PHE A 113 -11.04 -1.58 0.31
N ILE A 114 -11.83 -1.71 -0.76
CA ILE A 114 -11.92 -2.92 -1.58
C ILE A 114 -11.69 -2.50 -3.03
N VAL A 115 -10.63 -3.02 -3.63
CA VAL A 115 -10.30 -2.81 -5.03
C VAL A 115 -10.59 -4.09 -5.82
N LYS A 116 -11.14 -3.93 -7.02
CA LYS A 116 -11.40 -5.03 -7.96
C LYS A 116 -10.47 -4.92 -9.17
N PHE A 117 -9.80 -6.01 -9.49
CA PHE A 117 -9.01 -6.17 -10.72
C PHE A 117 -9.52 -7.33 -11.58
N ARG A 118 -9.03 -7.43 -12.83
CA ARG A 118 -9.38 -8.51 -13.77
C ARG A 118 -8.36 -9.66 -13.80
N SER A 119 -7.22 -9.49 -13.16
CA SER A 119 -6.13 -10.47 -13.12
C SER A 119 -5.20 -10.22 -11.94
N GLU A 120 -4.36 -11.20 -11.61
CA GLU A 120 -3.26 -10.97 -10.67
C GLU A 120 -2.27 -9.94 -11.21
N GLY A 121 -1.99 -9.93 -12.51
CA GLY A 121 -1.05 -8.96 -13.10
C GLY A 121 -1.49 -7.50 -12.97
N ASP A 122 -2.79 -7.23 -13.09
CA ASP A 122 -3.36 -5.91 -12.77
C ASP A 122 -3.10 -5.53 -11.30
N ARG A 123 -3.34 -6.45 -10.36
CA ARG A 123 -3.06 -6.24 -8.93
C ARG A 123 -1.55 -6.04 -8.69
N ASN A 124 -0.70 -6.84 -9.33
CA ASN A 124 0.75 -6.81 -9.13
C ASN A 124 1.34 -5.46 -9.54
N TYR A 125 0.95 -4.95 -10.71
CA TYR A 125 1.32 -3.61 -11.18
C TYR A 125 0.80 -2.51 -10.26
N TYR A 126 -0.45 -2.62 -9.79
CA TYR A 126 -1.02 -1.68 -8.83
C TYR A 126 -0.17 -1.65 -7.56
N VAL A 127 0.04 -2.79 -6.91
CA VAL A 127 0.76 -2.89 -5.63
C VAL A 127 2.20 -2.40 -5.78
N GLY A 128 2.91 -2.87 -6.80
CA GLY A 128 4.31 -2.55 -7.06
C GLY A 128 5.22 -3.09 -5.97
N THR A 129 5.91 -2.18 -5.27
CA THR A 129 6.83 -2.54 -4.18
C THR A 129 6.10 -3.19 -2.99
N PRO A 130 6.71 -4.21 -2.33
CA PRO A 130 8.09 -4.67 -2.52
C PRO A 130 8.28 -5.73 -3.64
N ALA A 131 7.21 -6.29 -4.21
CA ALA A 131 7.32 -7.38 -5.20
C ALA A 131 7.91 -6.90 -6.54
N VAL A 132 7.59 -5.66 -6.95
CA VAL A 132 8.09 -5.04 -8.17
C VAL A 132 8.82 -3.76 -7.80
N ILE A 133 10.14 -3.73 -8.03
CA ILE A 133 11.01 -2.60 -7.64
C ILE A 133 11.34 -1.65 -8.79
N ASP A 134 11.25 -2.12 -10.04
CA ASP A 134 11.51 -1.31 -11.21
C ASP A 134 10.29 -0.42 -11.51
N PRO A 135 10.43 0.92 -11.49
CA PRO A 135 9.34 1.86 -11.74
C PRO A 135 8.73 1.77 -13.14
N ALA A 136 9.38 1.11 -14.09
CA ALA A 136 8.79 0.82 -15.39
C ALA A 136 7.60 -0.15 -15.30
N PHE A 137 7.50 -0.93 -14.21
CA PHE A 137 6.55 -2.04 -14.09
C PHE A 137 5.57 -1.91 -12.92
N TYR A 138 5.41 -0.71 -12.34
CA TYR A 138 4.34 -0.47 -11.36
C TYR A 138 3.64 0.87 -11.56
N ASP A 139 2.48 1.01 -10.94
CA ASP A 139 1.65 2.21 -11.03
C ASP A 139 2.25 3.39 -10.21
N PRO A 140 2.68 4.48 -10.87
CA PRO A 140 3.22 5.64 -10.17
C PRO A 140 2.17 6.38 -9.33
N GLU A 141 0.88 6.34 -9.67
CA GLU A 141 -0.17 6.98 -8.89
C GLU A 141 -0.44 6.24 -7.58
N HIS A 142 -0.42 4.91 -7.59
CA HIS A 142 -0.49 4.14 -6.35
C HIS A 142 0.76 4.33 -5.49
N GLN A 143 1.95 4.42 -6.08
CA GLN A 143 3.17 4.72 -5.34
C GLN A 143 3.11 6.08 -4.63
N LYS A 144 2.65 7.14 -5.31
CA LYS A 144 2.40 8.46 -4.68
C LYS A 144 1.38 8.38 -3.55
N PHE A 145 0.34 7.54 -3.71
CA PHE A 145 -0.63 7.33 -2.65
C PHE A 145 -0.01 6.65 -1.43
N LYS A 146 0.82 5.61 -1.61
CA LYS A 146 1.56 4.96 -0.52
C LYS A 146 2.44 5.96 0.25
N GLU A 147 3.16 6.82 -0.47
CA GLU A 147 4.00 7.86 0.12
C GLU A 147 3.19 8.91 0.90
N PHE A 148 2.02 9.29 0.37
CA PHE A 148 1.10 10.21 1.03
C PHE A 148 0.49 9.63 2.32
N VAL A 149 0.06 8.36 2.30
CA VAL A 149 -0.67 7.76 3.43
C VAL A 149 0.27 7.22 4.51
N ALA A 150 1.47 6.74 4.13
CA ALA A 150 2.47 6.20 5.05
C ALA A 150 2.67 7.04 6.32
N PRO A 151 2.95 8.36 6.25
CA PRO A 151 3.15 9.19 7.43
C PRO A 151 1.85 9.53 8.17
N LEU A 152 0.72 8.84 7.94
CA LEU A 152 -0.52 8.96 8.71
C LEU A 152 -0.85 7.67 9.49
N LEU A 153 -0.26 6.54 9.09
CA LEU A 153 -0.58 5.25 9.70
C LEU A 153 0.15 5.06 11.03
N ALA A 154 -0.50 4.35 11.95
CA ALA A 154 0.15 3.85 13.16
C ALA A 154 1.17 2.74 12.82
N ASP A 155 1.96 2.31 13.81
CA ASP A 155 2.74 1.06 13.66
C ASP A 155 1.81 -0.10 13.27
N ARG A 156 2.22 -0.85 12.23
CA ARG A 156 1.39 -1.89 11.60
C ARG A 156 -0.03 -1.40 11.29
N GLY A 157 -0.15 -0.13 10.88
CA GLY A 157 -1.41 0.56 10.63
C GLY A 157 -2.04 0.23 9.27
N SER A 158 -1.52 -0.77 8.57
CA SER A 158 -2.07 -1.28 7.32
C SER A 158 -2.26 -2.79 7.44
N LEU A 159 -3.45 -3.27 7.11
CA LEU A 159 -3.74 -4.69 6.91
C LEU A 159 -4.22 -4.88 5.48
N VAL A 160 -3.56 -5.76 4.74
CA VAL A 160 -3.87 -6.03 3.34
C VAL A 160 -4.19 -7.51 3.17
N PHE A 161 -5.24 -7.81 2.40
CA PHE A 161 -5.62 -9.17 2.08
C PHE A 161 -6.12 -9.27 0.63
N ASP A 162 -5.51 -10.18 -0.13
CA ASP A 162 -5.83 -10.41 -1.53
C ASP A 162 -6.41 -11.80 -1.73
N PHE A 163 -7.47 -11.91 -2.54
CA PHE A 163 -8.01 -13.21 -2.95
C PHE A 163 -8.61 -13.16 -4.35
N VAL A 164 -8.57 -14.31 -5.02
CA VAL A 164 -9.36 -14.58 -6.22
C VAL A 164 -10.80 -14.87 -5.77
N SER A 165 -11.79 -14.18 -6.32
CA SER A 165 -13.19 -14.46 -6.01
C SER A 165 -13.58 -15.83 -6.56
N ASP A 166 -14.09 -16.70 -5.70
CA ASP A 166 -14.79 -17.91 -6.12
C ASP A 166 -16.09 -17.52 -6.84
N LYS A 167 -16.49 -18.32 -7.84
CA LYS A 167 -17.72 -18.09 -8.61
C LYS A 167 -18.97 -18.46 -7.83
#